data_AF-A0A7C8N6Q5-F1
#
_entry.id   AF-A0A7C8N6Q5-F1
#
_cell.length_a   1.000
_cell.length_b   1.000
_cell.length_c   1.000
_cell.angle_alpha   90.00
_cell.angle_beta   90.00
_cell.angle_gamma   90.00
#
_symmetry.space_group_name_H-M   'P 1'
#
loop_
_entity.id
_entity.type
_entity.pdbx_description
1 polymer ?
#
loop_
_entity_poly.entity_id
_entity_poly.type
_entity_poly.pdbx_seq_one_letter_code
_entity_poly.pdbx_strand_id
1 'polypeptide(L)'
;MQTDEKARHVVVMCRSQFYWFDVMDDNSDLIMSEKDLVHNLQAIMHDAMETPIQEAARSAVGVLSTENRRVWAGMRDHILNHEDNTNRECLQIVDSALFVLCLDDSSPESLAEISTNMLCGSSVIEKGVQVGTCTNRWYDKLQIIVCKNGAAGINFEHTGVDGHTVLRFVSDVYTDTILRFAKTIHGGSPSLWASVSPDPAKRDPESFGNVSTTPHKLEWTMVPELSLGLRFAETRLADLINQNEFQTLEFEGYGSNYIKTMGFSPDAYVQMAFQASYYALYGRVECTYEPAMTKQFLHGRTEAIRTVSQEVVDFVRTFCEDAPAKAKIDALKAACERHVQRTRQCSKGLGQDRHLYALYCLWQRGILDEGCASPSVDGYVSGEEQEVPFGSPGGQSMISEMSATASTGSGRAVARDIPAIFADSAWDKLNTTIISTSNCGNPALRMFGFGPVSADGFGIGYIIKEDSISVCVSSKHRQTKRFVDTLHSYMQDVRYLFKQLNRKVVSPSTTKAREAETRQAAAPLKTPKGKEIITKMASGTSSPSESDGEGGMLGGYGYFDVGSLNKLLSEKEEEATAGQQVTTRRSIGRKLPLADY
;
A
#
# COMPACT_ATOMS: atom_id res chain seq x y z
N MET A 1 -17.24 -5.74 -16.33
CA MET A 1 -17.46 -4.44 -15.68
C MET A 1 -18.63 -3.80 -16.38
N GLN A 2 -19.73 -3.55 -15.67
CA GLN A 2 -20.90 -2.88 -16.24
C GLN A 2 -20.61 -1.38 -16.24
N THR A 3 -20.92 -0.71 -17.34
CA THR A 3 -20.76 0.73 -17.50
C THR A 3 -22.05 1.30 -18.07
N ASP A 4 -22.44 2.48 -17.61
CA ASP A 4 -23.58 3.22 -18.15
C ASP A 4 -23.10 4.57 -18.69
N GLU A 5 -23.11 4.70 -20.01
CA GLU A 5 -22.69 5.94 -20.71
C GLU A 5 -23.71 7.06 -20.54
N LYS A 6 -24.92 6.77 -20.06
CA LYS A 6 -25.99 7.74 -19.81
C LYS A 6 -26.08 8.18 -18.35
N ALA A 7 -25.09 7.80 -17.53
CA ALA A 7 -25.02 8.22 -16.14
C ALA A 7 -24.95 9.74 -16.00
N ARG A 8 -25.82 10.33 -15.18
CA ARG A 8 -25.92 11.79 -14.96
C ARG A 8 -25.85 12.19 -13.49
N HIS A 9 -25.94 11.22 -12.58
CA HIS A 9 -26.00 11.42 -11.14
C HIS A 9 -24.72 10.99 -10.43
N VAL A 10 -24.58 11.53 -9.23
CA VAL A 10 -23.60 11.09 -8.24
C VAL A 10 -24.31 10.42 -7.08
N VAL A 11 -23.62 9.52 -6.41
CA VAL A 11 -24.06 8.99 -5.11
C VAL A 11 -23.18 9.58 -4.02
N VAL A 12 -23.79 10.06 -2.95
CA VAL A 12 -23.12 10.60 -1.77
C VAL A 12 -23.37 9.65 -0.60
N MET A 13 -22.30 9.23 0.06
CA MET A 13 -22.35 8.45 1.29
C MET A 13 -21.97 9.33 2.48
N CYS A 14 -22.82 9.37 3.50
CA CYS A 14 -22.53 10.06 4.75
C CYS A 14 -23.06 9.24 5.93
N ARG A 15 -22.19 8.91 6.89
CA ARG A 15 -22.51 8.06 8.06
C ARG A 15 -23.23 6.76 7.67
N SER A 16 -22.72 6.06 6.65
CA SER A 16 -23.24 4.79 6.10
C SER A 16 -24.58 4.88 5.36
N GLN A 17 -25.12 6.09 5.18
CA GLN A 17 -26.37 6.34 4.47
C GLN A 17 -26.08 6.81 3.05
N PHE A 18 -26.95 6.46 2.10
CA PHE A 18 -26.77 6.74 0.68
C PHE A 18 -27.77 7.78 0.21
N TYR A 19 -27.28 8.72 -0.60
CA TYR A 19 -28.07 9.78 -1.21
C TYR A 19 -27.67 9.91 -2.69
N TRP A 20 -28.57 10.38 -3.54
CA TRP A 20 -28.26 10.64 -4.94
C TRP A 20 -29.00 11.87 -5.46
N PHE A 21 -28.43 12.48 -6.49
CA PHE A 21 -29.05 13.55 -7.28
C PHE A 21 -28.31 13.68 -8.63
N ASP A 22 -29.01 14.17 -9.64
CA ASP A 22 -28.44 14.46 -10.96
C ASP A 22 -27.53 15.69 -10.90
N VAL A 23 -26.42 15.64 -11.63
CA VAL A 23 -25.44 16.73 -11.77
C VAL A 23 -25.25 17.19 -13.21
N MET A 24 -25.78 16.43 -14.18
CA MET A 24 -25.74 16.73 -15.60
C MET A 24 -27.10 16.48 -16.27
N ASP A 25 -27.34 17.14 -17.40
CA ASP A 25 -28.48 16.87 -18.28
C ASP A 25 -28.12 15.89 -19.41
N ASP A 26 -29.06 15.67 -20.34
CA ASP A 26 -28.89 14.78 -21.50
C ASP A 26 -27.79 15.23 -22.48
N ASN A 27 -27.37 16.49 -22.44
CA ASN A 27 -26.28 17.02 -23.26
C ASN A 27 -24.92 16.91 -22.55
N SER A 28 -24.87 16.29 -21.36
CA SER A 28 -23.69 16.28 -20.47
C SER A 28 -23.26 17.67 -20.00
N ASP A 29 -24.18 18.64 -20.02
CA ASP A 29 -23.96 19.96 -19.44
C ASP A 29 -24.33 19.95 -17.96
N LEU A 30 -23.59 20.73 -17.17
CA LEU A 30 -23.84 20.89 -15.74
C LEU A 30 -25.22 21.54 -15.52
N ILE A 31 -25.95 21.04 -14.52
CA ILE A 31 -27.26 21.57 -14.12
C ILE A 31 -27.25 22.26 -12.75
N MET A 32 -26.11 22.22 -12.05
CA MET A 32 -25.96 22.79 -10.70
C MET A 32 -24.70 23.65 -10.61
N SER A 33 -24.81 24.82 -9.99
CA SER A 33 -23.65 25.62 -9.62
C SER A 33 -22.93 25.05 -8.38
N GLU A 34 -21.72 25.52 -8.10
CA GLU A 34 -20.98 25.15 -6.88
C GLU A 34 -21.79 25.50 -5.61
N LYS A 35 -22.59 26.57 -5.64
CA LYS A 35 -23.46 26.94 -4.52
C LYS A 35 -24.57 25.92 -4.32
N ASP A 36 -25.19 25.46 -5.41
CA ASP A 36 -26.29 24.49 -5.34
C ASP A 36 -25.77 23.14 -4.80
N LEU A 37 -24.59 22.71 -5.25
CA LEU A 37 -23.91 21.54 -4.71
C LEU A 37 -23.63 21.67 -3.21
N VAL A 38 -23.15 22.83 -2.74
CA VAL A 38 -22.92 23.06 -1.30
C VAL A 38 -24.22 22.92 -0.51
N HIS A 39 -25.34 23.46 -0.99
CA HIS A 39 -26.64 23.32 -0.30
C HIS A 39 -27.07 21.84 -0.23
N ASN A 40 -26.94 21.10 -1.33
CA ASN A 40 -27.26 19.67 -1.35
C ASN A 40 -26.40 18.86 -0.37
N LEU A 41 -25.08 19.09 -0.37
CA LEU A 41 -24.16 18.39 0.53
C LEU A 41 -24.43 18.75 1.99
N GLN A 42 -24.76 20.01 2.30
CA GLN A 42 -25.15 20.42 3.66
C GLN A 42 -26.45 19.78 4.11
N ALA A 43 -27.46 19.68 3.22
CA ALA A 43 -28.71 19.00 3.52
C ALA A 43 -28.49 17.52 3.82
N ILE A 44 -27.66 16.83 3.02
CA ILE A 44 -27.27 15.44 3.24
C ILE A 44 -26.57 15.27 4.59
N MET A 45 -25.60 16.13 4.90
CA MET A 45 -24.87 16.08 6.17
C MET A 45 -25.82 16.29 7.36
N HIS A 46 -26.79 17.20 7.25
CA HIS A 46 -27.76 17.46 8.29
C HIS A 46 -28.68 16.25 8.53
N ASP A 47 -29.29 15.69 7.48
CA ASP A 47 -30.15 14.50 7.56
C ASP A 47 -29.40 13.29 8.15
N ALA A 48 -28.17 13.07 7.66
CA ALA A 48 -27.34 11.97 8.14
C ALA A 48 -26.99 12.11 9.63
N MET A 49 -26.86 13.33 10.16
CA MET A 49 -26.60 13.59 11.58
C MET A 49 -27.82 13.34 12.48
N GLU A 50 -29.04 13.54 11.96
CA GLU A 50 -30.28 13.30 12.72
C GLU A 50 -30.56 11.81 12.93
N THR A 51 -30.06 10.95 12.02
CA THR A 51 -30.23 9.50 12.12
C THR A 51 -29.43 8.93 13.32
N PRO A 52 -30.09 8.19 14.25
CA PRO A 52 -29.41 7.54 15.36
C PRO A 52 -28.36 6.52 14.92
N ILE A 53 -27.26 6.38 15.69
CA ILE A 53 -26.14 5.49 15.31
C ILE A 53 -26.58 4.03 15.14
N GLN A 54 -27.55 3.55 15.93
CA GLN A 54 -28.04 2.17 15.83
C GLN A 54 -28.85 1.93 14.56
N GLU A 55 -29.54 2.96 14.07
CA GLU A 55 -30.33 2.87 12.84
C GLU A 55 -29.41 2.93 11.62
N ALA A 56 -28.49 3.89 11.60
CA ALA A 56 -27.46 4.01 10.56
C ALA A 56 -26.61 2.73 10.43
N ALA A 57 -26.25 2.09 11.55
CA ALA A 57 -25.51 0.83 11.54
C ALA A 57 -26.33 -0.35 10.97
N ARG A 58 -27.65 -0.38 11.19
CA ARG A 58 -28.53 -1.44 10.67
C ARG A 58 -28.70 -1.37 9.15
N SER A 59 -28.58 -0.18 8.56
CA SER A 59 -28.72 0.07 7.13
C SER A 59 -27.38 0.29 6.42
N ALA A 60 -26.25 -0.07 7.04
CA ALA A 60 -24.89 0.10 6.50
C ALA A 60 -24.57 -0.91 5.37
N VAL A 61 -25.39 -0.94 4.31
CA VAL A 61 -25.32 -1.90 3.18
C VAL A 61 -23.98 -1.81 2.44
N GLY A 62 -23.27 -0.69 2.51
CA GLY A 62 -21.96 -0.51 1.89
C GLY A 62 -20.91 -1.51 2.34
N VAL A 63 -21.01 -2.00 3.58
CA VAL A 63 -20.11 -3.01 4.15
C VAL A 63 -20.12 -4.32 3.34
N LEU A 64 -21.24 -4.67 2.70
CA LEU A 64 -21.36 -5.89 1.91
C LEU A 64 -20.39 -5.92 0.72
N SER A 65 -20.00 -4.75 0.20
CA SER A 65 -19.00 -4.65 -0.87
C SER A 65 -17.59 -5.07 -0.45
N THR A 66 -17.35 -5.29 0.85
CA THR A 66 -16.07 -5.78 1.41
C THR A 66 -15.98 -7.30 1.50
N GLU A 67 -17.08 -8.02 1.26
CA GLU A 67 -17.12 -9.47 1.45
C GLU A 67 -16.30 -10.24 0.42
N ASN A 68 -16.08 -11.52 0.72
CA ASN A 68 -15.59 -12.45 -0.28
C ASN A 68 -16.48 -12.38 -1.54
N ARG A 69 -15.87 -12.33 -2.73
CA ARG A 69 -16.58 -12.11 -3.99
C ARG A 69 -17.70 -13.13 -4.26
N ARG A 70 -17.56 -14.39 -3.83
CA ARG A 70 -18.63 -15.40 -3.97
C ARG A 70 -19.81 -15.10 -3.04
N VAL A 71 -19.52 -14.73 -1.79
CA VAL A 71 -20.54 -14.34 -0.79
C VAL A 71 -21.25 -13.07 -1.22
N TRP A 72 -20.48 -12.05 -1.65
CA TRP A 72 -21.05 -10.81 -2.17
C TRP A 72 -21.90 -11.04 -3.41
N ALA A 73 -21.46 -11.88 -4.35
CA ALA A 73 -22.27 -12.23 -5.52
C ALA A 73 -23.62 -12.85 -5.13
N GLY A 74 -23.64 -13.82 -4.20
CA GLY A 74 -24.87 -14.41 -3.70
C GLY A 74 -25.79 -13.40 -3.01
N MET A 75 -25.24 -12.53 -2.16
CA MET A 75 -26.02 -11.45 -1.53
C MET A 75 -26.57 -10.45 -2.55
N ARG A 76 -25.80 -10.13 -3.59
CA ARG A 76 -26.24 -9.25 -4.68
C ARG A 76 -27.35 -9.89 -5.51
N ASP A 77 -27.31 -11.21 -5.73
CA ASP A 77 -28.39 -11.95 -6.39
C ASP A 77 -29.68 -11.92 -5.57
N HIS A 78 -29.59 -12.04 -4.23
CA HIS A 78 -30.75 -11.84 -3.36
C HIS A 78 -31.32 -10.42 -3.47
N ILE A 79 -30.46 -9.38 -3.53
CA ILE A 79 -30.91 -7.99 -3.74
C ILE A 79 -31.63 -7.81 -5.08
N LEU A 80 -31.13 -8.42 -6.15
CA LEU A 80 -31.66 -8.25 -7.51
C LEU A 80 -32.95 -9.04 -7.76
N ASN A 81 -33.07 -10.22 -7.18
CA ASN A 81 -34.16 -11.16 -7.45
C ASN A 81 -35.26 -11.17 -6.37
N HIS A 82 -35.17 -10.28 -5.37
CA HIS A 82 -36.22 -10.14 -4.36
C HIS A 82 -37.54 -9.66 -4.99
N GLU A 83 -38.68 -10.07 -4.41
CA GLU A 83 -40.03 -9.72 -4.92
C GLU A 83 -40.27 -8.21 -4.87
N ASP A 84 -39.80 -7.55 -3.81
CA ASP A 84 -39.76 -6.10 -3.70
C ASP A 84 -38.61 -5.51 -4.54
N ASN A 85 -38.97 -4.61 -5.44
CA ASN A 85 -38.05 -3.97 -6.37
C ASN A 85 -37.22 -2.85 -5.76
N THR A 86 -37.57 -2.36 -4.56
CA THR A 86 -36.90 -1.21 -3.91
C THR A 86 -35.39 -1.38 -3.82
N ASN A 87 -34.90 -2.53 -3.35
CA ASN A 87 -33.46 -2.78 -3.23
C ASN A 87 -32.77 -2.89 -4.60
N ARG A 88 -33.45 -3.45 -5.60
CA ARG A 88 -32.93 -3.53 -6.97
C ARG A 88 -32.76 -2.14 -7.58
N GLU A 89 -33.74 -1.25 -7.38
CA GLU A 89 -33.66 0.13 -7.84
C GLU A 89 -32.55 0.91 -7.12
N CYS A 90 -32.43 0.76 -5.81
CA CYS A 90 -31.32 1.36 -5.04
C CYS A 90 -29.95 0.90 -5.57
N LEU A 91 -29.77 -0.40 -5.79
CA LEU A 91 -28.52 -0.94 -6.32
C LEU A 91 -28.23 -0.45 -7.74
N GLN A 92 -29.23 -0.36 -8.60
CA GLN A 92 -29.07 0.20 -9.95
C GLN A 92 -28.61 1.66 -9.93
N ILE A 93 -29.13 2.48 -9.01
CA ILE A 93 -28.70 3.86 -8.84
C ILE A 93 -27.24 3.92 -8.41
N VAL A 94 -26.81 3.09 -7.44
CA VAL A 94 -25.41 3.02 -7.00
C VAL A 94 -24.47 2.55 -8.13
N ASP A 95 -24.86 1.52 -8.86
CA ASP A 95 -24.04 0.92 -9.93
C ASP A 95 -23.88 1.86 -11.12
N SER A 96 -24.92 2.60 -11.49
CA SER A 96 -24.92 3.53 -12.64
C SER A 96 -24.33 4.90 -12.32
N ALA A 97 -24.16 5.28 -11.05
CA ALA A 97 -23.60 6.59 -10.67
C ALA A 97 -22.24 6.87 -11.34
N LEU A 98 -21.91 8.14 -11.57
CA LEU A 98 -20.61 8.54 -12.13
C LEU A 98 -19.45 8.11 -11.22
N PHE A 99 -19.60 8.38 -9.93
CA PHE A 99 -18.71 8.02 -8.84
C PHE A 99 -19.47 8.12 -7.51
N VAL A 100 -18.85 7.63 -6.44
CA VAL A 100 -19.36 7.80 -5.07
C VAL A 100 -18.55 8.89 -4.36
N LEU A 101 -19.20 9.83 -3.69
CA LEU A 101 -18.59 10.81 -2.79
C LEU A 101 -18.83 10.39 -1.34
N CYS A 102 -17.78 10.06 -0.61
CA CYS A 102 -17.86 9.71 0.82
C CYS A 102 -17.54 10.95 1.67
N LEU A 103 -18.51 11.42 2.43
CA LEU A 103 -18.35 12.48 3.43
C LEU A 103 -18.11 11.85 4.80
N ASP A 104 -16.85 11.84 5.22
CA ASP A 104 -16.45 11.26 6.50
C ASP A 104 -16.51 12.31 7.61
N ASP A 105 -17.07 11.94 8.76
CA ASP A 105 -17.13 12.74 9.99
C ASP A 105 -15.82 12.71 10.80
N SER A 106 -14.88 11.84 10.41
CA SER A 106 -13.55 11.72 11.00
C SER A 106 -12.62 12.89 10.61
N SER A 107 -11.65 13.16 11.49
CA SER A 107 -10.58 14.15 11.29
C SER A 107 -9.21 13.51 11.54
N PRO A 108 -8.73 12.61 10.66
CA PRO A 108 -7.45 11.93 10.86
C PRO A 108 -6.30 12.95 10.88
N GLU A 109 -5.38 12.81 11.84
CA GLU A 109 -4.31 13.78 12.09
C GLU A 109 -2.97 13.33 11.51
N SER A 110 -2.64 12.04 11.67
CA SER A 110 -1.40 11.47 11.16
C SER A 110 -1.53 10.97 9.71
N LEU A 111 -0.42 10.91 8.99
CA LEU A 111 -0.42 10.36 7.62
C LEU A 111 -0.76 8.88 7.58
N ALA A 112 -0.45 8.14 8.65
CA ALA A 112 -0.84 6.75 8.80
C ALA A 112 -2.36 6.62 8.96
N GLU A 113 -2.99 7.47 9.80
CA GLU A 113 -4.45 7.54 9.93
C GLU A 113 -5.12 7.95 8.63
N ILE A 114 -4.61 8.97 7.94
CA ILE A 114 -5.13 9.41 6.64
C ILE A 114 -5.05 8.25 5.64
N SER A 115 -3.89 7.59 5.54
CA SER A 115 -3.70 6.47 4.60
C SER A 115 -4.64 5.31 4.91
N THR A 116 -4.83 4.99 6.19
CA THR A 116 -5.77 3.94 6.66
C THR A 116 -7.21 4.33 6.31
N ASN A 117 -7.61 5.57 6.61
CA ASN A 117 -8.96 6.05 6.35
C ASN A 117 -9.32 6.02 4.85
N MET A 118 -8.39 6.42 3.98
CA MET A 118 -8.60 6.42 2.53
C MET A 118 -8.57 5.00 1.93
N LEU A 119 -7.87 4.05 2.55
CA LEU A 119 -7.79 2.68 2.05
C LEU A 119 -8.98 1.81 2.52
N CYS A 120 -9.23 1.75 3.84
CA CYS A 120 -10.21 0.85 4.42
C CYS A 120 -11.15 1.50 5.45
N GLY A 121 -10.96 2.79 5.73
CA GLY A 121 -11.68 3.46 6.82
C GLY A 121 -11.14 3.05 8.19
N SER A 122 -11.72 3.67 9.22
CA SER A 122 -11.46 3.39 10.63
C SER A 122 -12.49 2.40 11.18
N SER A 123 -12.08 1.62 12.18
CA SER A 123 -12.97 0.74 12.95
C SER A 123 -13.12 1.33 14.36
N VAL A 124 -14.33 1.79 14.69
CA VAL A 124 -14.68 2.43 15.96
C VAL A 124 -16.01 1.89 16.44
N ILE A 125 -16.04 1.32 17.64
CA ILE A 125 -17.27 0.80 18.25
C ILE A 125 -17.82 1.82 19.25
N GLU A 126 -19.07 2.26 19.05
CA GLU A 126 -19.80 3.10 19.99
C GLU A 126 -21.11 2.41 20.38
N LYS A 127 -21.39 2.29 21.70
CA LYS A 127 -22.60 1.63 22.22
C LYS A 127 -22.86 0.23 21.63
N GLY A 128 -21.79 -0.50 21.30
CA GLY A 128 -21.86 -1.87 20.77
C GLY A 128 -22.18 -1.96 19.27
N VAL A 129 -22.16 -0.83 18.53
CA VAL A 129 -22.28 -0.81 17.07
C VAL A 129 -21.04 -0.20 16.44
N GLN A 130 -20.67 -0.70 15.26
CA GLN A 130 -19.62 -0.13 14.43
C GLN A 130 -20.08 1.20 13.84
N VAL A 131 -19.33 2.26 14.14
CA VAL A 131 -19.57 3.64 13.66
C VAL A 131 -18.35 4.21 12.94
N GLY A 132 -17.29 3.44 12.80
CA GLY A 132 -16.09 3.85 12.08
C GLY A 132 -16.36 4.08 10.60
N THR A 133 -15.53 4.91 9.97
CA THR A 133 -15.66 5.28 8.55
C THR A 133 -15.54 4.10 7.58
N CYS A 134 -15.13 2.91 8.05
CA CYS A 134 -15.11 1.70 7.23
C CYS A 134 -16.49 1.28 6.70
N THR A 135 -17.58 1.72 7.34
CA THR A 135 -18.95 1.45 6.89
C THR A 135 -19.46 2.46 5.85
N ASN A 136 -18.70 3.54 5.60
CA ASN A 136 -19.07 4.65 4.72
C ASN A 136 -18.40 4.54 3.34
N ARG A 137 -18.44 3.34 2.72
CA ARG A 137 -17.72 3.01 1.47
C ARG A 137 -18.55 2.10 0.56
N TRP A 138 -18.24 2.11 -0.74
CA TRP A 138 -18.79 1.19 -1.75
C TRP A 138 -17.71 0.69 -2.72
N TYR A 139 -16.98 -0.37 -2.33
CA TYR A 139 -15.69 -0.75 -2.93
C TYR A 139 -15.75 -1.20 -4.39
N ASP A 140 -16.94 -1.46 -4.93
CA ASP A 140 -17.13 -1.77 -6.35
C ASP A 140 -17.08 -0.53 -7.27
N LYS A 141 -16.90 0.68 -6.72
CA LYS A 141 -16.91 1.95 -7.48
C LYS A 141 -15.68 2.82 -7.19
N LEU A 142 -15.39 3.77 -8.09
CA LEU A 142 -14.51 4.89 -7.81
C LEU A 142 -15.14 5.78 -6.73
N GLN A 143 -14.38 6.06 -5.68
CA GLN A 143 -14.83 6.85 -4.55
C GLN A 143 -13.91 8.04 -4.32
N ILE A 144 -14.49 9.22 -4.18
CA ILE A 144 -13.82 10.41 -3.66
C ILE A 144 -14.17 10.49 -2.18
N ILE A 145 -13.19 10.55 -1.30
CA ILE A 145 -13.39 10.60 0.15
C ILE A 145 -12.96 11.98 0.64
N VAL A 146 -13.80 12.64 1.42
CA VAL A 146 -13.54 13.94 2.03
C VAL A 146 -13.84 13.85 3.52
N CYS A 147 -12.80 14.00 4.34
CA CYS A 147 -12.88 14.05 5.81
C CYS A 147 -13.35 15.42 6.30
N LYS A 148 -13.88 15.47 7.52
CA LYS A 148 -14.35 16.68 8.18
C LYS A 148 -13.28 17.78 8.28
N ASN A 149 -12.01 17.41 8.42
CA ASN A 149 -10.88 18.35 8.44
C ASN A 149 -10.39 18.78 7.05
N GLY A 150 -11.07 18.37 5.98
CA GLY A 150 -10.71 18.67 4.60
C GLY A 150 -9.63 17.75 4.01
N ALA A 151 -9.13 16.76 4.75
CA ALA A 151 -8.29 15.72 4.16
C ALA A 151 -9.09 14.96 3.11
N ALA A 152 -8.53 14.80 1.91
CA ALA A 152 -9.21 14.15 0.79
C ALA A 152 -8.35 13.08 0.13
N GLY A 153 -9.00 12.07 -0.42
CA GLY A 153 -8.35 10.96 -1.10
C GLY A 153 -9.28 10.28 -2.09
N ILE A 154 -8.72 9.36 -2.86
CA ILE A 154 -9.46 8.56 -3.84
C ILE A 154 -9.21 7.09 -3.56
N ASN A 155 -10.29 6.32 -3.45
CA ASN A 155 -10.29 4.87 -3.39
C ASN A 155 -10.87 4.34 -4.71
N PHE A 156 -10.26 3.32 -5.30
CA PHE A 156 -10.72 2.79 -6.58
C PHE A 156 -10.56 1.28 -6.68
N GLU A 157 -11.47 0.66 -7.41
CA GLU A 157 -11.44 -0.77 -7.74
C GLU A 157 -10.42 -1.04 -8.85
N HIS A 158 -9.50 -1.98 -8.61
CA HIS A 158 -8.29 -2.16 -9.44
C HIS A 158 -8.49 -3.10 -10.64
N THR A 159 -9.60 -3.87 -10.71
CA THR A 159 -9.84 -4.84 -11.80
C THR A 159 -9.90 -4.15 -13.15
N GLY A 160 -10.66 -3.05 -13.24
CA GLY A 160 -10.90 -2.35 -14.52
C GLY A 160 -9.85 -1.31 -14.91
N VAL A 161 -9.08 -0.80 -13.95
CA VAL A 161 -8.25 0.39 -14.16
C VAL A 161 -6.88 0.23 -13.50
N ASP A 162 -5.81 0.51 -14.26
CA ASP A 162 -4.47 0.63 -13.70
C ASP A 162 -4.26 2.01 -13.06
N GLY A 163 -3.42 2.07 -12.02
CA GLY A 163 -3.20 3.29 -11.23
C GLY A 163 -2.88 4.54 -12.05
N HIS A 164 -2.25 4.43 -13.22
CA HIS A 164 -1.90 5.58 -14.07
C HIS A 164 -3.12 6.34 -14.62
N THR A 165 -4.21 5.63 -14.91
CA THR A 165 -5.44 6.27 -15.38
C THR A 165 -6.07 7.07 -14.24
N VAL A 166 -6.10 6.52 -13.03
CA VAL A 166 -6.58 7.22 -11.83
C VAL A 166 -5.67 8.40 -11.49
N LEU A 167 -4.35 8.24 -11.59
CA LEU A 167 -3.39 9.34 -11.39
C LEU A 167 -3.65 10.50 -12.34
N ARG A 168 -3.97 10.23 -13.60
CA ARG A 168 -4.33 11.29 -14.55
C ARG A 168 -5.59 12.03 -14.10
N PHE A 169 -6.62 11.29 -13.70
CA PHE A 169 -7.85 11.86 -13.16
C PHE A 169 -7.56 12.76 -11.94
N VAL A 170 -6.78 12.29 -10.97
CA VAL A 170 -6.43 13.06 -9.77
C VAL A 170 -5.66 14.34 -10.12
N SER A 171 -4.68 14.24 -11.04
CA SER A 171 -3.92 15.40 -11.48
C SER A 171 -4.79 16.46 -12.12
N ASP A 172 -5.75 16.05 -12.95
CA ASP A 172 -6.61 16.98 -13.66
C ASP A 172 -7.57 17.68 -12.69
N VAL A 173 -8.16 16.95 -11.74
CA VAL A 173 -9.00 17.52 -10.66
C VAL A 173 -8.20 18.49 -9.78
N TYR A 174 -7.00 18.11 -9.35
CA TYR A 174 -6.14 18.96 -8.52
C TYR A 174 -5.74 20.24 -9.25
N THR A 175 -5.31 20.13 -10.51
CA THR A 175 -4.92 21.27 -11.34
C THR A 175 -6.09 22.20 -11.59
N ASP A 176 -7.26 21.65 -11.92
CA ASP A 176 -8.48 22.44 -12.13
C ASP A 176 -8.88 23.21 -10.87
N THR A 177 -8.77 22.58 -9.69
CA THR A 177 -9.05 23.24 -8.41
C THR A 177 -8.13 24.44 -8.16
N ILE A 178 -6.83 24.31 -8.46
CA ILE A 178 -5.87 25.42 -8.36
C ILE A 178 -6.20 26.52 -9.36
N LEU A 179 -6.50 26.17 -10.61
CA LEU A 179 -6.83 27.14 -11.66
C LEU A 179 -8.12 27.91 -11.34
N ARG A 180 -9.15 27.23 -10.82
CA ARG A 180 -10.39 27.86 -10.34
C ARG A 180 -10.11 28.82 -9.20
N PHE A 181 -9.33 28.40 -8.19
CA PHE A 181 -8.94 29.28 -7.10
C PHE A 181 -8.21 30.52 -7.62
N ALA A 182 -7.22 30.35 -8.50
CA ALA A 182 -6.52 31.46 -9.14
C ALA A 182 -7.47 32.38 -9.91
N LYS A 183 -8.48 31.83 -10.61
CA LYS A 183 -9.49 32.60 -11.34
C LYS A 183 -10.35 33.48 -10.44
N THR A 184 -10.65 33.04 -9.21
CA THR A 184 -11.37 33.86 -8.23
C THR A 184 -10.60 35.10 -7.79
N ILE A 185 -9.26 35.04 -7.86
CA ILE A 185 -8.36 36.16 -7.52
C ILE A 185 -8.07 37.01 -8.77
N HIS A 186 -7.83 36.35 -9.91
CA HIS A 186 -7.46 36.96 -11.19
C HIS A 186 -8.32 36.38 -12.32
N GLY A 187 -9.28 37.15 -12.83
CA GLY A 187 -10.27 36.66 -13.81
C GLY A 187 -9.73 36.15 -15.16
N GLY A 188 -8.43 36.25 -15.42
CA GLY A 188 -7.77 35.83 -16.66
C GLY A 188 -7.13 34.43 -16.63
N SER A 189 -7.30 33.64 -15.56
CA SER A 189 -6.69 32.30 -15.49
C SER A 189 -7.24 31.34 -16.57
N PRO A 190 -6.37 30.55 -17.22
CA PRO A 190 -6.78 29.61 -18.25
C PRO A 190 -7.59 28.44 -17.67
N SER A 191 -8.45 27.85 -18.51
CA SER A 191 -9.16 26.59 -18.22
C SER A 191 -8.31 25.40 -18.66
N LEU A 192 -8.36 24.30 -17.91
CA LEU A 192 -7.77 23.02 -18.34
C LEU A 192 -8.57 22.39 -19.50
N TRP A 193 -9.87 22.64 -19.55
CA TRP A 193 -10.82 21.98 -20.44
C TRP A 193 -11.06 22.79 -21.72
N ALA A 194 -11.09 22.09 -22.87
CA ALA A 194 -11.31 22.69 -24.19
C ALA A 194 -12.76 23.11 -24.43
N SER A 195 -13.72 22.39 -23.83
CA SER A 195 -15.13 22.73 -23.78
C SER A 195 -15.53 22.98 -22.33
N VAL A 196 -16.46 23.91 -22.13
CA VAL A 196 -16.99 24.22 -20.81
C VAL A 196 -18.50 24.22 -20.92
N SER A 197 -19.17 23.52 -20.00
CA SER A 197 -20.62 23.62 -19.84
C SER A 197 -21.03 25.09 -19.69
N PRO A 198 -22.17 25.51 -20.26
CA PRO A 198 -22.74 26.81 -19.94
C PRO A 198 -22.98 26.91 -18.43
N ASP A 199 -22.88 28.14 -17.89
CA ASP A 199 -23.08 28.44 -16.48
C ASP A 199 -24.52 28.06 -16.06
N PRO A 200 -24.71 27.06 -15.17
CA PRO A 200 -26.04 26.59 -14.80
C PRO A 200 -26.92 27.69 -14.21
N ALA A 201 -26.32 28.66 -13.52
CA ALA A 201 -27.03 29.79 -12.92
C ALA A 201 -27.59 30.78 -13.95
N LYS A 202 -27.20 30.67 -15.23
CA LYS A 202 -27.67 31.51 -16.34
C LYS A 202 -28.57 30.76 -17.31
N ARG A 203 -28.79 29.46 -17.09
CA ARG A 203 -29.66 28.61 -17.89
C ARG A 203 -31.07 28.62 -17.30
N ASP A 204 -32.06 28.44 -18.16
CA ASP A 204 -33.44 28.22 -17.71
C ASP A 204 -33.55 26.83 -17.06
N PRO A 205 -34.02 26.70 -15.81
CA PRO A 205 -34.20 25.40 -15.18
C PRO A 205 -35.08 24.42 -15.97
N GLU A 206 -36.05 24.92 -16.73
CA GLU A 206 -36.88 24.06 -17.61
C GLU A 206 -36.06 23.41 -18.75
N SER A 207 -34.90 24.00 -19.10
CA SER A 207 -34.00 23.48 -20.13
C SER A 207 -33.19 22.26 -19.70
N PHE A 208 -33.17 21.91 -18.40
CA PHE A 208 -32.41 20.77 -17.88
C PHE A 208 -33.08 19.42 -18.16
N GLY A 209 -34.35 19.43 -18.61
CA GLY A 209 -35.11 18.21 -18.88
C GLY A 209 -35.54 17.48 -17.61
N ASN A 210 -35.70 16.15 -17.70
CA ASN A 210 -36.12 15.33 -16.56
C ASN A 210 -34.90 14.97 -15.70
N VAL A 211 -34.60 15.82 -14.72
CA VAL A 211 -33.49 15.70 -13.78
C VAL A 211 -33.96 15.85 -12.34
N SER A 212 -33.35 15.09 -11.43
CA SER A 212 -33.62 15.11 -9.99
C SER A 212 -32.51 15.88 -9.26
N THR A 213 -32.72 17.18 -9.06
CA THR A 213 -31.70 18.07 -8.46
C THR A 213 -31.69 18.07 -6.93
N THR A 214 -32.76 17.61 -6.30
CA THR A 214 -32.86 17.50 -4.84
C THR A 214 -32.24 16.18 -4.37
N PRO A 215 -31.45 16.15 -3.27
CA PRO A 215 -30.92 14.90 -2.76
C PRO A 215 -32.03 13.92 -2.34
N HIS A 216 -31.98 12.72 -2.90
CA HIS A 216 -32.87 11.62 -2.55
C HIS A 216 -32.12 10.58 -1.73
N LYS A 217 -32.61 10.28 -0.52
CA LYS A 217 -32.09 9.20 0.31
C LYS A 217 -32.49 7.84 -0.24
N LEU A 218 -31.55 6.90 -0.33
CA LEU A 218 -31.83 5.52 -0.69
C LEU A 218 -32.16 4.72 0.57
N GLU A 219 -33.40 4.23 0.64
CA GLU A 219 -33.90 3.42 1.75
C GLU A 219 -33.86 1.94 1.36
N TRP A 220 -33.09 1.16 2.10
CA TRP A 220 -32.91 -0.26 1.83
C TRP A 220 -33.89 -1.09 2.67
N THR A 221 -34.65 -1.96 2.02
CA THR A 221 -35.51 -2.95 2.68
C THR A 221 -34.63 -4.06 3.27
N MET A 222 -34.38 -4.00 4.59
CA MET A 222 -33.52 -4.95 5.31
C MET A 222 -34.22 -6.29 5.56
N VAL A 223 -34.18 -7.18 4.56
CA VAL A 223 -34.65 -8.57 4.68
C VAL A 223 -33.73 -9.39 5.60
N PRO A 224 -34.20 -10.53 6.17
CA PRO A 224 -33.42 -11.32 7.12
C PRO A 224 -32.03 -11.73 6.62
N GLU A 225 -31.94 -12.14 5.35
CA GLU A 225 -30.71 -12.58 4.69
C GLU A 225 -29.71 -11.42 4.60
N LEU A 226 -30.19 -10.23 4.20
CA LEU A 226 -29.36 -9.03 4.07
C LEU A 226 -28.88 -8.53 5.44
N SER A 227 -29.76 -8.57 6.44
CA SER A 227 -29.46 -8.17 7.82
C SER A 227 -28.38 -9.08 8.43
N LEU A 228 -28.47 -10.39 8.19
CA LEU A 228 -27.50 -11.37 8.65
C LEU A 228 -26.16 -11.21 7.91
N GLY A 229 -26.20 -11.05 6.59
CA GLY A 229 -25.03 -10.80 5.77
C GLY A 229 -24.28 -9.54 6.19
N LEU A 230 -25.00 -8.44 6.45
CA LEU A 230 -24.42 -7.18 6.91
C LEU A 230 -23.68 -7.35 8.23
N ARG A 231 -24.29 -8.04 9.20
CA ARG A 231 -23.67 -8.27 10.51
C ARG A 231 -22.36 -9.04 10.40
N PHE A 232 -22.32 -10.10 9.60
CA PHE A 232 -21.10 -10.89 9.42
C PHE A 232 -20.04 -10.15 8.62
N ALA A 233 -20.44 -9.42 7.58
CA ALA A 233 -19.55 -8.59 6.79
C ALA A 233 -18.90 -7.49 7.64
N GLU A 234 -19.67 -6.87 8.55
CA GLU A 234 -19.17 -5.85 9.48
C GLU A 234 -18.13 -6.41 10.44
N THR A 235 -18.45 -7.54 11.10
CA THR A 235 -17.50 -8.19 12.01
C THR A 235 -16.22 -8.60 11.29
N ARG A 236 -16.34 -9.21 10.10
CA ARG A 236 -15.20 -9.60 9.27
C ARG A 236 -14.36 -8.39 8.86
N LEU A 237 -14.99 -7.29 8.45
CA LEU A 237 -14.30 -6.06 8.06
C LEU A 237 -13.52 -5.48 9.24
N ALA A 238 -14.15 -5.41 10.42
CA ALA A 238 -13.50 -4.95 11.64
C ALA A 238 -12.27 -5.82 11.99
N ASP A 239 -12.39 -7.15 11.91
CA ASP A 239 -11.28 -8.07 12.11
C ASP A 239 -10.16 -7.83 11.09
N LEU A 240 -10.49 -7.66 9.81
CA LEU A 240 -9.51 -7.39 8.76
C LEU A 240 -8.76 -6.07 9.00
N ILE A 241 -9.46 -5.00 9.38
CA ILE A 241 -8.84 -3.72 9.69
C ILE A 241 -7.89 -3.87 10.87
N ASN A 242 -8.34 -4.52 11.95
CA ASN A 242 -7.54 -4.71 13.17
C ASN A 242 -6.35 -5.64 12.98
N GLN A 243 -6.38 -6.55 12.00
CA GLN A 243 -5.28 -7.43 11.63
C GLN A 243 -4.18 -6.75 10.80
N ASN A 244 -4.46 -5.55 10.25
CA ASN A 244 -3.51 -4.83 9.42
C ASN A 244 -2.95 -3.61 10.15
N GLU A 245 -1.67 -3.35 9.92
CA GLU A 245 -0.95 -2.19 10.41
C GLU A 245 -0.58 -1.30 9.24
N PHE A 246 -0.69 0.01 9.43
CA PHE A 246 -0.26 1.02 8.47
C PHE A 246 0.74 1.96 9.12
N GLN A 247 1.85 2.19 8.44
CA GLN A 247 2.89 3.13 8.87
C GLN A 247 3.37 3.92 7.67
N THR A 248 3.75 5.16 7.91
CA THR A 248 4.22 6.07 6.85
C THR A 248 5.59 6.64 7.19
N LEU A 249 6.38 6.87 6.16
CA LEU A 249 7.65 7.58 6.21
C LEU A 249 7.60 8.80 5.30
N GLU A 250 7.76 10.00 5.86
CA GLU A 250 8.15 11.19 5.10
C GLU A 250 9.63 11.44 5.35
N PHE A 251 10.48 10.99 4.43
CA PHE A 251 11.91 11.20 4.48
C PHE A 251 12.27 12.52 3.80
N GLU A 252 12.61 13.53 4.60
CA GLU A 252 12.96 14.88 4.12
C GLU A 252 14.48 15.09 3.98
N GLY A 253 15.29 14.05 4.23
CA GLY A 253 16.74 14.17 4.21
C GLY A 253 17.31 14.46 2.81
N TYR A 254 16.67 13.91 1.78
CA TYR A 254 16.93 14.15 0.36
C TYR A 254 15.90 13.41 -0.52
N GLY A 255 15.84 13.76 -1.81
CA GLY A 255 15.02 13.07 -2.81
C GLY A 255 15.78 12.71 -4.08
N SER A 256 15.05 12.63 -5.20
CA SER A 256 15.58 12.23 -6.50
C SER A 256 16.75 13.08 -7.00
N ASN A 257 16.80 14.37 -6.68
CA ASN A 257 17.89 15.25 -7.08
C ASN A 257 19.22 14.77 -6.49
N TYR A 258 19.26 14.53 -5.18
CA TYR A 258 20.47 14.05 -4.52
C TYR A 258 20.83 12.63 -4.96
N ILE A 259 19.85 11.73 -5.09
CA ILE A 259 20.10 10.35 -5.53
C ILE A 259 20.78 10.31 -6.92
N LYS A 260 20.37 11.19 -7.83
CA LYS A 260 21.02 11.33 -9.14
C LYS A 260 22.47 11.84 -9.01
N THR A 261 22.76 12.76 -8.09
CA THR A 261 24.15 13.20 -7.83
C THR A 261 25.02 12.08 -7.25
N MET A 262 24.41 11.12 -6.54
CA MET A 262 25.08 9.89 -6.11
C MET A 262 25.33 8.88 -7.24
N GLY A 263 24.80 9.13 -8.44
CA GLY A 263 24.97 8.28 -9.62
C GLY A 263 24.00 7.10 -9.68
N PHE A 264 22.89 7.15 -8.95
CA PHE A 264 21.87 6.08 -8.96
C PHE A 264 20.59 6.51 -9.68
N SER A 265 19.85 5.53 -10.22
CA SER A 265 18.44 5.71 -10.56
C SER A 265 17.64 5.87 -9.27
N PRO A 266 16.81 6.92 -9.10
CA PRO A 266 16.03 7.12 -7.89
C PRO A 266 15.15 5.92 -7.51
N ASP A 267 14.51 5.33 -8.51
CA ASP A 267 13.62 4.19 -8.32
C ASP A 267 14.37 2.94 -7.87
N ALA A 268 15.45 2.57 -8.59
CA ALA A 268 16.31 1.45 -8.22
C ALA A 268 16.92 1.62 -6.82
N TYR A 269 17.31 2.84 -6.46
CA TYR A 269 17.84 3.16 -5.15
C TYR A 269 16.84 2.88 -4.03
N VAL A 270 15.59 3.33 -4.19
CA VAL A 270 14.52 3.11 -3.22
C VAL A 270 14.12 1.63 -3.16
N GLN A 271 14.08 0.94 -4.30
CA GLN A 271 13.87 -0.52 -4.34
C GLN A 271 14.95 -1.26 -3.53
N MET A 272 16.23 -0.90 -3.68
CA MET A 272 17.31 -1.48 -2.89
C MET A 272 17.19 -1.15 -1.39
N ALA A 273 16.66 0.03 -1.05
CA ALA A 273 16.39 0.39 0.33
C ALA A 273 15.40 -0.56 1.00
N PHE A 274 14.33 -0.96 0.29
CA PHE A 274 13.38 -1.97 0.81
C PHE A 274 14.05 -3.32 1.01
N GLN A 275 14.90 -3.76 0.06
CA GLN A 275 15.61 -5.03 0.16
C GLN A 275 16.58 -5.05 1.35
N ALA A 276 17.37 -3.98 1.52
CA ALA A 276 18.31 -3.86 2.64
C ALA A 276 17.57 -3.81 3.99
N SER A 277 16.50 -3.03 4.09
CA SER A 277 15.71 -2.91 5.32
C SER A 277 15.03 -4.23 5.70
N TYR A 278 14.53 -4.97 4.70
CA TYR A 278 13.96 -6.29 4.95
C TYR A 278 15.04 -7.28 5.39
N TYR A 279 16.17 -7.34 4.68
CA TYR A 279 17.27 -8.25 5.03
C TYR A 279 17.84 -7.95 6.43
N ALA A 280 17.96 -6.68 6.80
CA ALA A 280 18.38 -6.24 8.13
C ALA A 280 17.53 -6.83 9.27
N LEU A 281 16.22 -6.92 9.05
CA LEU A 281 15.27 -7.36 10.07
C LEU A 281 15.03 -8.86 10.06
N TYR A 282 15.09 -9.49 8.88
CA TYR A 282 14.66 -10.87 8.68
C TYR A 282 15.79 -11.82 8.27
N GLY A 283 16.98 -11.32 7.94
CA GLY A 283 18.15 -12.13 7.59
C GLY A 283 18.02 -12.94 6.29
N ARG A 284 17.02 -12.64 5.46
CA ARG A 284 16.71 -13.38 4.24
C ARG A 284 16.16 -12.47 3.15
N VAL A 285 16.30 -12.93 1.91
CA VAL A 285 15.69 -12.30 0.73
C VAL A 285 14.43 -13.06 0.34
N GLU A 286 13.40 -12.34 -0.09
CA GLU A 286 12.10 -12.94 -0.41
C GLU A 286 11.55 -12.42 -1.74
N CYS A 287 10.54 -13.10 -2.25
CA CYS A 287 9.91 -12.73 -3.52
C CYS A 287 9.38 -11.29 -3.47
N THR A 288 9.89 -10.45 -4.38
CA THR A 288 9.54 -9.03 -4.49
C THR A 288 8.87 -8.77 -5.83
N TYR A 289 7.85 -7.93 -5.82
CA TYR A 289 7.11 -7.48 -6.98
C TYR A 289 7.15 -5.96 -7.10
N GLU A 290 7.37 -5.49 -8.32
CA GLU A 290 7.16 -4.10 -8.71
C GLU A 290 6.51 -4.08 -10.12
N PRO A 291 5.50 -3.23 -10.38
CA PRO A 291 4.85 -3.17 -11.68
C PRO A 291 5.67 -2.35 -12.70
N ALA A 292 5.96 -2.95 -13.86
CA ALA A 292 6.35 -2.23 -15.07
C ALA A 292 5.14 -1.99 -15.96
N MET A 293 4.88 -0.75 -16.38
CA MET A 293 3.84 -0.49 -17.37
C MET A 293 4.24 -0.98 -18.76
N THR A 294 3.26 -1.53 -19.47
CA THR A 294 3.38 -1.98 -20.86
C THR A 294 2.48 -1.17 -21.81
N LYS A 295 2.08 0.04 -21.41
CA LYS A 295 1.14 0.92 -22.14
C LYS A 295 1.57 1.32 -23.56
N GLN A 296 2.83 1.06 -23.93
CA GLN A 296 3.31 1.24 -25.32
C GLN A 296 2.68 0.22 -26.29
N PHE A 297 2.14 -0.89 -25.77
CA PHE A 297 1.44 -1.90 -26.55
C PHE A 297 -0.08 -1.70 -26.50
N LEU A 298 -0.78 -2.11 -27.56
CA LEU A 298 -2.24 -2.12 -27.60
C LEU A 298 -2.80 -2.96 -26.44
N HIS A 299 -3.73 -2.38 -25.67
CA HIS A 299 -4.28 -2.97 -24.44
C HIS A 299 -3.24 -3.35 -23.37
N GLY A 300 -2.04 -2.75 -23.43
CA GLY A 300 -0.99 -3.00 -22.45
C GLY A 300 -1.42 -2.66 -21.02
N ARG A 301 -1.23 -3.62 -20.12
CA ARG A 301 -1.42 -3.49 -18.67
C ARG A 301 -0.05 -3.35 -18.00
N THR A 302 0.34 -4.33 -17.19
CA THR A 302 1.60 -4.35 -16.44
C THR A 302 2.37 -5.66 -16.63
N GLU A 303 3.69 -5.61 -16.59
CA GLU A 303 4.60 -6.74 -16.36
C GLU A 303 5.18 -6.68 -14.93
N ALA A 304 5.64 -7.81 -14.38
CA ALA A 304 6.30 -7.86 -13.08
C ALA A 304 7.83 -7.66 -13.21
N ILE A 305 8.34 -6.63 -12.54
CA ILE A 305 9.76 -6.50 -12.24
C ILE A 305 10.04 -7.32 -10.99
N ARG A 306 10.81 -8.41 -11.16
CA ARG A 306 11.32 -9.20 -10.04
C ARG A 306 12.62 -8.57 -9.53
N THR A 307 12.50 -7.75 -8.48
CA THR A 307 13.61 -6.93 -7.95
C THR A 307 14.82 -7.77 -7.53
N VAL A 308 14.58 -8.93 -6.90
CA VAL A 308 15.66 -9.78 -6.39
C VAL A 308 16.43 -10.45 -7.53
N SER A 309 17.71 -10.09 -7.64
CA SER A 309 18.72 -10.74 -8.48
C SER A 309 19.92 -11.14 -7.62
N GLN A 310 20.90 -11.83 -8.21
CA GLN A 310 22.12 -12.20 -7.48
C GLN A 310 22.85 -10.97 -6.95
N GLU A 311 22.92 -9.90 -7.75
CA GLU A 311 23.54 -8.63 -7.37
C GLU A 311 22.84 -7.97 -6.19
N VAL A 312 21.51 -8.11 -6.07
CA VAL A 312 20.75 -7.66 -4.90
C VAL A 312 21.10 -8.48 -3.67
N VAL A 313 21.22 -9.80 -3.81
CA VAL A 313 21.63 -10.70 -2.71
C VAL A 313 23.02 -10.34 -2.21
N ASP A 314 23.97 -10.14 -3.12
CA ASP A 314 25.34 -9.77 -2.79
C ASP A 314 25.40 -8.38 -2.13
N PHE A 315 24.59 -7.43 -2.62
CA PHE A 315 24.44 -6.11 -2.02
C PHE A 315 23.92 -6.18 -0.58
N VAL A 316 22.78 -6.81 -0.32
CA VAL A 316 22.19 -6.78 1.03
C VAL A 316 23.07 -7.49 2.07
N ARG A 317 23.77 -8.56 1.65
CA ARG A 317 24.78 -9.23 2.48
C ARG A 317 25.96 -8.31 2.79
N THR A 318 26.61 -7.78 1.75
CA THR A 318 27.75 -6.86 1.89
C THR A 318 27.39 -5.64 2.72
N PHE A 319 26.16 -5.11 2.58
CA PHE A 319 25.72 -3.93 3.31
C PHE A 319 25.53 -4.21 4.81
N CYS A 320 25.02 -5.39 5.16
CA CYS A 320 24.77 -5.77 6.56
C CYS A 320 25.99 -6.36 7.27
N GLU A 321 27.01 -6.79 6.52
CA GLU A 321 28.29 -7.23 7.05
C GLU A 321 29.24 -6.05 7.37
N ASP A 322 30.36 -6.35 8.02
CA ASP A 322 31.45 -5.41 8.30
C ASP A 322 32.33 -5.18 7.07
N ALA A 323 31.72 -4.71 5.99
CA ALA A 323 32.41 -4.41 4.74
C ALA A 323 32.88 -2.95 4.70
N PRO A 324 34.01 -2.65 4.03
CA PRO A 324 34.43 -1.27 3.80
C PRO A 324 33.35 -0.45 3.07
N ALA A 325 33.21 0.83 3.41
CA ALA A 325 32.22 1.73 2.80
C ALA A 325 32.21 1.67 1.26
N LYS A 326 33.40 1.56 0.65
CA LYS A 326 33.56 1.46 -0.80
C LYS A 326 32.90 0.20 -1.37
N ALA A 327 33.11 -0.96 -0.72
CA ALA A 327 32.51 -2.22 -1.13
C ALA A 327 30.98 -2.17 -1.02
N LYS A 328 30.43 -1.60 0.07
CA LYS A 328 28.98 -1.43 0.26
C LYS A 328 28.35 -0.60 -0.88
N ILE A 329 28.97 0.52 -1.23
CA ILE A 329 28.47 1.42 -2.29
C ILE A 329 28.65 0.81 -3.68
N ASP A 330 29.73 0.08 -3.94
CA ASP A 330 29.94 -0.59 -5.22
C ASP A 330 28.93 -1.74 -5.43
N ALA A 331 28.63 -2.51 -4.38
CA ALA A 331 27.60 -3.55 -4.42
C ALA A 331 26.19 -2.94 -4.65
N LEU A 332 25.86 -1.85 -3.94
CA LEU A 332 24.63 -1.09 -4.17
C LEU A 332 24.50 -0.63 -5.63
N LYS A 333 25.60 -0.15 -6.22
CA LYS A 333 25.63 0.30 -7.62
C LYS A 333 25.36 -0.85 -8.59
N ALA A 334 26.02 -1.99 -8.41
CA ALA A 334 25.78 -3.16 -9.25
C ALA A 334 24.31 -3.63 -9.17
N ALA A 335 23.74 -3.68 -7.97
CA ALA A 335 22.35 -4.04 -7.75
C ALA A 335 21.38 -3.06 -8.45
N CYS A 336 21.61 -1.75 -8.31
CA CYS A 336 20.82 -0.72 -8.98
C CYS A 336 20.92 -0.82 -10.52
N GLU A 337 22.12 -1.02 -11.07
CA GLU A 337 22.32 -1.17 -12.52
C GLU A 337 21.57 -2.39 -13.06
N ARG A 338 21.62 -3.53 -12.35
CA ARG A 338 20.87 -4.73 -12.73
C ARG A 338 19.36 -4.49 -12.70
N HIS A 339 18.87 -3.82 -11.68
CA HIS A 339 17.47 -3.47 -11.54
C HIS A 339 17.00 -2.59 -12.70
N VAL A 340 17.73 -1.52 -13.04
CA VAL A 340 17.44 -0.65 -14.19
C VAL A 340 17.37 -1.43 -15.51
N GLN A 341 18.27 -2.38 -15.73
CA GLN A 341 18.23 -3.24 -16.92
C GLN A 341 16.95 -4.08 -16.96
N ARG A 342 16.55 -4.67 -15.82
CA ARG A 342 15.34 -5.48 -15.71
C ARG A 342 14.08 -4.65 -15.92
N THR A 343 14.00 -3.44 -15.34
CA THR A 343 12.90 -2.50 -15.56
C THR A 343 12.72 -2.22 -17.06
N ARG A 344 13.82 -1.93 -17.77
CA ARG A 344 13.78 -1.68 -19.24
C ARG A 344 13.30 -2.90 -20.03
N GLN A 345 13.64 -4.11 -19.62
CA GLN A 345 13.15 -5.35 -20.25
C GLN A 345 11.65 -5.52 -20.02
N CYS A 346 11.21 -5.38 -18.77
CA CYS A 346 9.81 -5.56 -18.39
C CYS A 346 8.89 -4.51 -19.04
N SER A 347 9.32 -3.25 -19.13
CA SER A 347 8.56 -2.19 -19.84
C SER A 347 8.40 -2.46 -21.34
N LYS A 348 9.28 -3.27 -21.94
CA LYS A 348 9.18 -3.73 -23.33
C LYS A 348 8.38 -5.04 -23.47
N GLY A 349 7.73 -5.51 -22.41
CA GLY A 349 7.00 -6.78 -22.41
C GLY A 349 7.90 -8.01 -22.48
N LEU A 350 9.18 -7.89 -22.13
CA LEU A 350 10.16 -8.98 -22.13
C LEU A 350 10.36 -9.59 -20.74
N GLY A 351 9.41 -9.40 -19.83
CA GLY A 351 9.39 -10.08 -18.54
C GLY A 351 8.84 -11.50 -18.67
N GLN A 352 9.10 -12.33 -17.66
CA GLN A 352 8.68 -13.73 -17.66
C GLN A 352 7.28 -13.94 -17.08
N ASP A 353 6.85 -13.12 -16.12
CA ASP A 353 5.68 -13.40 -15.30
C ASP A 353 4.39 -13.43 -16.09
N ARG A 354 4.12 -12.41 -16.93
CA ARG A 354 2.89 -12.40 -17.73
C ARG A 354 2.88 -13.46 -18.82
N HIS A 355 4.04 -13.79 -19.40
CA HIS A 355 4.14 -14.87 -20.38
C HIS A 355 3.82 -16.23 -19.74
N LEU A 356 4.44 -16.56 -18.60
CA LEU A 356 4.16 -17.81 -17.88
C LEU A 356 2.70 -17.88 -17.41
N TYR A 357 2.15 -16.77 -16.91
CA TYR A 357 0.74 -16.69 -16.54
C TYR A 357 -0.20 -16.91 -17.73
N ALA A 358 0.12 -16.36 -18.91
CA ALA A 358 -0.67 -16.60 -20.12
C ALA A 358 -0.65 -18.09 -20.52
N LEU A 359 0.52 -18.75 -20.47
CA LEU A 359 0.64 -20.20 -20.71
C LEU A 359 -0.17 -21.02 -19.70
N TYR A 360 -0.13 -20.63 -18.42
CA TYR A 360 -0.94 -21.26 -17.37
C TYR A 360 -2.44 -21.13 -17.67
N CYS A 361 -2.90 -19.93 -18.02
CA CYS A 361 -4.30 -19.68 -18.40
C CYS A 361 -4.72 -20.51 -19.62
N LEU A 362 -3.85 -20.65 -20.63
CA LEU A 362 -4.13 -21.47 -21.81
C LEU A 362 -4.29 -22.94 -21.47
N TRP A 363 -3.42 -23.47 -20.60
CA TRP A 363 -3.56 -24.84 -20.10
C TRP A 363 -4.87 -25.03 -19.31
N GLN A 364 -5.21 -24.11 -18.41
CA GLN A 364 -6.47 -24.16 -17.65
C GLN A 364 -7.70 -24.15 -18.56
N ARG A 365 -7.71 -23.31 -19.60
CA ARG A 365 -8.81 -23.26 -20.58
C ARG A 365 -8.92 -24.55 -21.39
N GLY A 366 -7.79 -25.14 -21.79
CA GLY A 366 -7.79 -26.42 -22.50
C GLY A 366 -8.45 -27.55 -21.70
N ILE A 367 -8.35 -27.53 -20.37
CA ILE A 367 -9.05 -28.49 -19.50
C ILE A 367 -10.55 -28.22 -19.48
N LEU A 368 -10.96 -26.95 -19.38
CA LEU A 368 -12.38 -26.56 -19.30
C LEU A 368 -13.13 -26.85 -20.61
N ASP A 369 -12.52 -26.56 -21.76
CA ASP A 369 -13.14 -26.78 -23.07
C ASP A 369 -13.36 -28.28 -23.36
N GLU A 370 -12.47 -29.16 -22.88
CA GLU A 370 -12.63 -30.62 -23.00
C GLU A 370 -13.65 -31.18 -21.99
N GLY A 371 -13.82 -30.55 -20.83
CA GLY A 371 -14.86 -30.91 -19.84
C GLY A 371 -16.30 -30.65 -20.31
N CYS A 372 -16.50 -29.66 -21.19
CA CYS A 372 -17.77 -29.39 -21.86
C CYS A 372 -17.98 -30.24 -23.14
N ALA A 373 -16.98 -31.01 -23.58
CA ALA A 373 -17.00 -31.78 -24.81
C ALA A 373 -17.24 -33.29 -24.60
N SER A 374 -18.05 -33.67 -23.60
CA SER A 374 -18.61 -35.04 -23.57
C SER A 374 -19.89 -35.10 -24.42
N PRO A 375 -20.06 -36.09 -25.31
CA PRO A 375 -21.13 -36.08 -26.29
C PRO A 375 -22.49 -36.32 -25.63
N SER A 376 -23.48 -35.60 -26.15
CA SER A 376 -24.91 -35.85 -26.05
C SER A 376 -25.26 -37.34 -25.88
N VAL A 377 -25.83 -37.67 -24.73
CA VAL A 377 -26.73 -38.82 -24.61
C VAL A 377 -28.04 -38.27 -24.06
N ASP A 378 -29.07 -38.35 -24.90
CA ASP A 378 -30.46 -38.03 -24.58
C ASP A 378 -30.89 -38.67 -23.25
N GLY A 379 -31.49 -37.88 -22.36
CA GLY A 379 -32.09 -38.39 -21.14
C GLY A 379 -32.46 -37.29 -20.16
N TYR A 380 -33.67 -36.76 -20.29
CA TYR A 380 -34.39 -36.05 -19.23
C TYR A 380 -34.28 -36.79 -17.89
N VAL A 381 -33.74 -36.17 -16.83
CA VAL A 381 -34.18 -36.39 -15.43
C VAL A 381 -33.99 -35.11 -14.62
N SER A 382 -35.05 -34.77 -13.89
CA SER A 382 -35.27 -33.69 -12.94
C SER A 382 -34.48 -33.83 -11.61
N GLY A 383 -34.05 -32.69 -11.08
CA GLY A 383 -34.06 -32.28 -9.66
C GLY A 383 -33.45 -33.18 -8.59
N GLU A 384 -32.42 -32.68 -7.90
CA GLU A 384 -32.30 -32.67 -6.42
C GLU A 384 -31.01 -31.91 -6.04
N GLU A 385 -31.16 -30.77 -5.36
CA GLU A 385 -30.07 -30.01 -4.75
C GLU A 385 -29.70 -30.68 -3.42
N GLN A 386 -28.48 -31.19 -3.30
CA GLN A 386 -27.92 -31.64 -2.01
C GLN A 386 -27.14 -30.48 -1.36
N GLU A 387 -27.63 -30.07 -0.19
CA GLU A 387 -26.99 -29.14 0.75
C GLU A 387 -25.58 -29.63 1.16
N VAL A 388 -24.62 -28.71 1.20
CA VAL A 388 -23.27 -28.96 1.75
C VAL A 388 -23.08 -28.11 3.01
N PRO A 389 -22.59 -28.66 4.15
CA PRO A 389 -22.59 -27.95 5.43
C PRO A 389 -21.43 -26.97 5.58
N PHE A 390 -21.71 -25.91 6.36
CA PHE A 390 -20.82 -24.86 6.83
C PHE A 390 -19.56 -25.38 7.56
N GLY A 391 -18.38 -24.83 7.23
CA GLY A 391 -17.11 -25.04 7.94
C GLY A 391 -16.18 -23.82 7.88
N SER A 392 -15.62 -23.45 9.04
CA SER A 392 -14.83 -22.23 9.34
C SER A 392 -13.46 -22.13 8.63
N PRO A 393 -12.81 -20.93 8.61
CA PRO A 393 -11.80 -20.58 7.62
C PRO A 393 -10.39 -21.03 8.04
N GLY A 394 -9.81 -21.95 7.27
CA GLY A 394 -8.38 -22.24 7.25
C GLY A 394 -7.80 -21.77 5.93
N GLY A 395 -6.79 -20.90 5.97
CA GLY A 395 -6.10 -20.42 4.78
C GLY A 395 -5.50 -21.59 4.00
N GLN A 396 -6.08 -21.90 2.84
CA GLN A 396 -5.48 -22.80 1.87
C GLN A 396 -5.56 -22.17 0.47
N SER A 397 -4.44 -22.24 -0.24
CA SER A 397 -4.28 -21.82 -1.63
C SER A 397 -5.29 -22.53 -2.55
N MET A 398 -5.73 -21.86 -3.62
CA MET A 398 -6.66 -22.39 -4.64
C MET A 398 -6.21 -23.73 -5.28
N ILE A 399 -4.98 -24.18 -5.05
CA ILE A 399 -4.42 -25.44 -5.54
C ILE A 399 -4.95 -26.64 -4.72
N SER A 400 -5.33 -26.44 -3.46
CA SER A 400 -5.72 -27.51 -2.54
C SER A 400 -7.12 -28.07 -2.79
N GLU A 401 -8.06 -27.29 -3.30
CA GLU A 401 -9.41 -27.77 -3.65
C GLU A 401 -9.41 -28.73 -4.85
N MET A 402 -8.46 -28.61 -5.78
CA MET A 402 -8.38 -29.50 -6.96
C MET A 402 -7.73 -30.85 -6.69
N SER A 403 -6.96 -31.00 -5.61
CA SER A 403 -6.30 -32.27 -5.27
C SER A 403 -7.14 -33.19 -4.38
N ALA A 404 -8.19 -32.68 -3.73
CA ALA A 404 -8.99 -33.44 -2.77
C ALA A 404 -10.08 -34.33 -3.39
N THR A 405 -10.36 -34.22 -4.69
CA THR A 405 -11.38 -35.03 -5.38
C THR A 405 -10.82 -36.23 -6.15
N ALA A 406 -9.51 -36.47 -6.10
CA ALA A 406 -8.85 -37.57 -6.83
C ALA A 406 -8.67 -38.84 -5.98
N SER A 407 -9.72 -39.34 -5.32
CA SER A 407 -9.69 -40.71 -4.81
C SER A 407 -11.08 -41.31 -4.61
N THR A 408 -11.77 -41.64 -5.71
CA THR A 408 -12.62 -42.84 -5.86
C THR A 408 -13.36 -42.76 -7.21
N GLY A 409 -12.97 -43.57 -8.19
CA GLY A 409 -13.74 -43.72 -9.42
C GLY A 409 -12.91 -44.19 -10.61
N SER A 410 -13.01 -45.49 -10.92
CA SER A 410 -12.48 -46.10 -12.14
C SER A 410 -13.23 -45.57 -13.37
N GLY A 411 -12.70 -44.54 -14.02
CA GLY A 411 -13.17 -44.01 -15.30
C GLY A 411 -12.07 -43.17 -15.94
N ARG A 412 -11.55 -43.60 -17.09
CA ARG A 412 -10.36 -43.07 -17.75
C ARG A 412 -10.68 -41.73 -18.46
N ALA A 413 -10.93 -40.68 -17.70
CA ALA A 413 -10.83 -39.30 -18.19
C ALA A 413 -9.35 -38.91 -18.16
N VAL A 414 -8.81 -38.42 -19.27
CA VAL A 414 -7.44 -37.89 -19.31
C VAL A 414 -7.44 -36.56 -18.57
N ALA A 415 -7.34 -36.60 -17.24
CA ALA A 415 -6.88 -35.45 -16.47
C ALA A 415 -5.47 -35.17 -16.97
N ARG A 416 -5.28 -34.10 -17.76
CA ARG A 416 -3.93 -33.69 -18.15
C ARG A 416 -3.23 -33.24 -16.87
N ASP A 417 -2.18 -33.97 -16.51
CA ASP A 417 -1.32 -33.58 -15.40
C ASP A 417 -0.88 -32.13 -15.57
N ILE A 418 -0.87 -31.39 -14.46
CA ILE A 418 -0.37 -30.01 -14.44
C ILE A 418 1.05 -29.97 -15.03
N PRO A 419 1.35 -29.09 -15.99
CA PRO A 419 2.68 -29.01 -16.58
C PRO A 419 3.72 -28.83 -15.48
N ALA A 420 4.83 -29.57 -15.57
CA ALA A 420 5.82 -29.68 -14.50
C ALA A 420 6.31 -28.31 -13.97
N ILE A 421 6.42 -27.30 -14.84
CA ILE A 421 6.79 -25.93 -14.46
C ILE A 421 5.80 -25.26 -13.50
N PHE A 422 4.50 -25.56 -13.61
CA PHE A 422 3.45 -25.03 -12.75
C PHE A 422 3.19 -25.90 -11.52
N ALA A 423 3.63 -27.16 -11.55
CA ALA A 423 3.59 -28.08 -10.42
C ALA A 423 4.78 -27.90 -9.45
N ASP A 424 5.84 -27.22 -9.89
CA ASP A 424 7.03 -26.95 -9.07
C ASP A 424 6.71 -25.98 -7.93
N SER A 425 7.14 -26.30 -6.71
CA SER A 425 7.06 -25.39 -5.54
C SER A 425 7.66 -23.99 -5.78
N ALA A 426 8.60 -23.86 -6.72
CA ALA A 426 9.16 -22.58 -7.14
C ALA A 426 8.11 -21.67 -7.81
N TRP A 427 7.11 -22.24 -8.48
CA TRP A 427 5.97 -21.50 -9.02
C TRP A 427 5.15 -20.86 -7.88
N ASP A 428 4.86 -21.62 -6.83
CA ASP A 428 4.15 -21.10 -5.65
C ASP A 428 4.95 -20.00 -4.95
N LYS A 429 6.27 -20.20 -4.82
CA LYS A 429 7.16 -19.20 -4.25
C LYS A 429 7.22 -17.92 -5.10
N LEU A 430 7.24 -18.04 -6.43
CA LEU A 430 7.20 -16.89 -7.34
C LEU A 430 5.88 -16.11 -7.22
N ASN A 431 4.76 -16.82 -7.03
CA ASN A 431 3.43 -16.20 -6.87
C ASN A 431 3.16 -15.69 -5.45
N THR A 432 3.96 -16.09 -4.46
CA THR A 432 3.87 -15.58 -3.08
C THR A 432 4.77 -14.37 -2.90
N THR A 433 4.26 -13.20 -3.29
CA THR A 433 4.98 -11.92 -3.13
C THR A 433 4.98 -11.48 -1.66
N ILE A 434 6.17 -11.45 -1.05
CA ILE A 434 6.36 -10.98 0.33
C ILE A 434 6.57 -9.47 0.37
N ILE A 435 7.28 -8.90 -0.61
CA ILE A 435 7.46 -7.44 -0.69
C ILE A 435 6.78 -6.98 -1.98
N SER A 436 5.55 -6.45 -1.86
CA SER A 436 4.84 -5.87 -2.99
C SER A 436 5.03 -4.37 -2.97
N THR A 437 5.56 -3.81 -4.05
CA THR A 437 5.91 -2.39 -4.14
C THR A 437 5.23 -1.74 -5.34
N SER A 438 4.94 -0.44 -5.25
CA SER A 438 4.47 0.34 -6.40
C SER A 438 4.81 1.82 -6.24
N ASN A 439 5.36 2.41 -7.30
CA ASN A 439 5.67 3.83 -7.40
C ASN A 439 4.51 4.60 -8.04
N CYS A 440 4.11 5.72 -7.44
CA CYS A 440 3.08 6.61 -7.99
C CYS A 440 3.47 8.09 -7.85
N GLY A 441 4.60 8.46 -8.47
CA GLY A 441 5.09 9.84 -8.51
C GLY A 441 4.14 10.82 -9.20
N ASN A 442 3.49 11.72 -8.44
CA ASN A 442 2.65 12.78 -8.98
C ASN A 442 2.59 14.01 -8.04
N PRO A 443 2.72 15.26 -8.54
CA PRO A 443 2.61 16.45 -7.70
C PRO A 443 1.26 16.63 -7.00
N ALA A 444 0.18 16.05 -7.56
CA ALA A 444 -1.16 16.09 -6.98
C ALA A 444 -1.34 15.10 -5.81
N LEU A 445 -0.38 14.20 -5.58
CA LEU A 445 -0.45 13.21 -4.52
C LEU A 445 0.52 13.50 -3.39
N ARG A 446 -0.01 13.50 -2.17
CA ARG A 446 0.83 13.47 -0.97
C ARG A 446 1.36 12.07 -0.67
N MET A 447 0.46 11.08 -0.69
CA MET A 447 0.69 9.69 -0.33
C MET A 447 -0.07 8.74 -1.26
N PHE A 448 0.40 7.49 -1.34
CA PHE A 448 -0.25 6.38 -2.03
C PHE A 448 0.05 5.09 -1.26
N GLY A 449 -0.92 4.19 -1.13
CA GLY A 449 -0.77 2.95 -0.37
C GLY A 449 -1.80 1.90 -0.75
N PHE A 450 -1.50 0.65 -0.41
CA PHE A 450 -2.35 -0.53 -0.63
C PHE A 450 -2.03 -1.59 0.44
N GLY A 451 -2.92 -2.54 0.67
CA GLY A 451 -2.72 -3.63 1.63
C GLY A 451 -1.68 -4.68 1.16
N PRO A 452 -1.16 -5.54 2.05
CA PRO A 452 -0.24 -6.60 1.64
C PRO A 452 -0.96 -7.65 0.77
N VAL A 453 -0.25 -8.17 -0.25
CA VAL A 453 -0.79 -9.18 -1.20
C VAL A 453 -0.60 -10.62 -0.73
N SER A 454 0.13 -10.83 0.36
CA SER A 454 0.31 -12.11 1.03
C SER A 454 0.14 -11.93 2.54
N ALA A 455 -0.23 -13.01 3.24
CA ALA A 455 -0.44 -12.96 4.69
C ALA A 455 0.85 -12.57 5.44
N ASP A 456 1.99 -13.00 4.94
CA ASP A 456 3.31 -12.72 5.50
C ASP A 456 4.02 -11.54 4.80
N GLY A 457 3.28 -10.72 4.07
CA GLY A 457 3.86 -9.70 3.20
C GLY A 457 3.77 -8.27 3.72
N PHE A 458 4.40 -7.39 2.95
CA PHE A 458 4.30 -5.94 3.00
C PHE A 458 3.68 -5.41 1.71
N GLY A 459 2.75 -4.46 1.85
CA GLY A 459 2.32 -3.58 0.76
C GLY A 459 3.02 -2.23 0.90
N ILE A 460 3.80 -1.83 -0.11
CA ILE A 460 4.64 -0.63 -0.05
C ILE A 460 4.30 0.29 -1.22
N GLY A 461 3.54 1.36 -0.95
CA GLY A 461 3.34 2.47 -1.87
C GLY A 461 4.39 3.54 -1.64
N TYR A 462 5.02 4.07 -2.69
CA TYR A 462 6.01 5.13 -2.53
C TYR A 462 5.95 6.21 -3.62
N ILE A 463 6.42 7.39 -3.26
CA ILE A 463 6.50 8.59 -4.10
C ILE A 463 7.89 9.19 -3.90
N ILE A 464 8.63 9.32 -4.98
CA ILE A 464 9.95 9.96 -4.97
C ILE A 464 9.79 11.40 -5.46
N LYS A 465 9.97 12.37 -4.57
CA LYS A 465 9.93 13.80 -4.90
C LYS A 465 11.36 14.30 -5.19
N GLU A 466 11.49 15.58 -5.52
CA GLU A 466 12.79 16.19 -5.81
C GLU A 466 13.73 16.15 -4.59
N ASP A 467 13.22 16.55 -3.43
CA ASP A 467 13.99 16.70 -2.20
C ASP A 467 13.49 15.85 -1.02
N SER A 468 12.47 15.01 -1.25
CA SER A 468 11.96 14.08 -0.23
C SER A 468 11.46 12.77 -0.83
N ILE A 469 11.21 11.78 0.02
CA ILE A 469 10.65 10.47 -0.34
C ILE A 469 9.50 10.17 0.63
N SER A 470 8.33 9.86 0.10
CA SER A 470 7.15 9.49 0.88
C SER A 470 6.86 8.00 0.68
N VAL A 471 6.71 7.23 1.76
CA VAL A 471 6.46 5.78 1.72
C VAL A 471 5.28 5.44 2.65
N CYS A 472 4.32 4.67 2.16
CA CYS A 472 3.25 4.05 2.93
C CYS A 472 3.49 2.54 2.96
N VAL A 473 3.61 1.97 4.16
CA VAL A 473 3.87 0.55 4.39
C VAL A 473 2.68 -0.03 5.14
N SER A 474 2.13 -1.12 4.60
CA SER A 474 1.11 -1.94 5.24
C SER A 474 1.62 -3.36 5.46
N SER A 475 1.18 -4.00 6.55
CA SER A 475 1.43 -5.43 6.78
C SER A 475 0.37 -6.04 7.68
N LYS A 476 0.31 -7.38 7.75
CA LYS A 476 -0.46 -8.09 8.78
C LYS A 476 0.44 -8.40 9.98
N HIS A 477 0.53 -7.47 10.93
CA HIS A 477 1.30 -7.59 12.18
C HIS A 477 2.79 -8.00 12.01
N ARG A 478 3.55 -7.33 11.13
CA ARG A 478 4.97 -7.63 10.87
C ARG A 478 5.95 -6.56 11.32
N GLN A 479 5.75 -6.01 12.54
CA GLN A 479 6.58 -4.94 13.09
C GLN A 479 6.72 -3.76 12.11
N THR A 480 5.62 -3.33 11.50
CA THR A 480 5.61 -2.37 10.37
C THR A 480 6.36 -1.08 10.72
N LYS A 481 6.21 -0.60 11.95
CA LYS A 481 6.90 0.58 12.47
C LYS A 481 8.43 0.41 12.44
N ARG A 482 8.93 -0.75 12.88
CA ARG A 482 10.36 -1.06 12.89
C ARG A 482 10.93 -1.15 11.47
N PHE A 483 10.17 -1.70 10.52
CA PHE A 483 10.57 -1.71 9.11
C PHE A 483 10.73 -0.28 8.57
N VAL A 484 9.79 0.60 8.86
CA VAL A 484 9.86 2.03 8.49
C VAL A 484 11.05 2.74 9.13
N ASP A 485 11.30 2.50 10.43
CA ASP A 485 12.43 3.11 11.13
C ASP A 485 13.78 2.61 10.57
N THR A 486 13.87 1.33 10.25
CA THR A 486 15.04 0.71 9.60
C THR A 486 15.28 1.32 8.21
N LEU A 487 14.20 1.54 7.45
CA LEU A 487 14.26 2.18 6.13
C LEU A 487 14.79 3.62 6.22
N HIS A 488 14.31 4.39 7.20
CA HIS A 488 14.80 5.73 7.45
C HIS A 488 16.30 5.73 7.79
N SER A 489 16.73 4.85 8.72
CA SER A 489 18.15 4.71 9.09
C SER A 489 19.01 4.28 7.90
N TYR A 490 18.57 3.31 7.09
CA TYR A 490 19.28 2.91 5.87
C TYR A 490 19.53 4.10 4.92
N MET A 491 18.51 4.94 4.69
CA MET A 491 18.64 6.10 3.82
C MET A 491 19.66 7.12 4.35
N GLN A 492 19.74 7.29 5.67
CA GLN A 492 20.75 8.13 6.31
C GLN A 492 22.16 7.52 6.21
N ASP A 493 22.29 6.22 6.46
CA ASP A 493 23.55 5.48 6.42
C ASP A 493 24.19 5.56 5.03
N VAL A 494 23.42 5.32 3.97
CA VAL A 494 23.96 5.40 2.60
C VAL A 494 24.45 6.81 2.27
N ARG A 495 23.73 7.86 2.69
CA ARG A 495 24.18 9.25 2.53
C ARG A 495 25.49 9.50 3.28
N TYR A 496 25.62 8.97 4.49
CA TYR A 496 26.84 9.08 5.29
C TYR A 496 28.02 8.36 4.62
N LEU A 497 27.86 7.10 4.21
CA LEU A 497 28.87 6.33 3.48
C LEU A 497 29.31 7.04 2.19
N PHE A 498 28.36 7.57 1.42
CA PHE A 498 28.67 8.31 0.20
C PHE A 498 29.45 9.60 0.48
N LYS A 499 29.10 10.35 1.53
CA LYS A 499 29.86 11.53 1.97
C LYS A 499 31.27 11.16 2.43
N GLN A 500 31.45 10.06 3.16
CA GLN A 500 32.77 9.59 3.59
C GLN A 500 33.67 9.28 2.38
N LEU A 501 33.15 8.58 1.37
CA LEU A 501 33.92 8.23 0.17
C LEU A 501 34.27 9.46 -0.70
N ASN A 502 33.40 10.47 -0.73
CA ASN A 502 33.60 11.68 -1.53
C ASN A 502 34.30 12.82 -0.79
N ARG A 503 34.53 12.70 0.52
CA ARG A 503 35.56 13.46 1.24
C ARG A 503 36.94 13.00 0.76
N LYS A 504 37.30 13.27 -0.51
CA LYS A 504 38.68 13.15 -0.96
C LYS A 504 39.54 14.10 -0.12
N VAL A 505 40.44 13.51 0.66
CA VAL A 505 41.80 13.97 1.01
C VAL A 505 42.03 15.45 0.70
N VAL A 506 41.58 16.33 1.59
CA VAL A 506 42.33 17.57 1.78
C VAL A 506 43.59 17.13 2.50
N SER A 507 44.61 16.75 1.74
CA SER A 507 45.98 16.87 2.24
C SER A 507 46.09 18.28 2.79
N PRO A 508 46.67 18.53 3.98
CA PRO A 508 46.87 19.89 4.41
C PRO A 508 47.73 20.57 3.35
N SER A 509 47.09 21.39 2.51
CA SER A 509 47.77 22.39 1.74
C SER A 509 48.52 23.17 2.80
N THR A 510 49.84 23.02 2.80
CA THR A 510 50.74 23.95 3.43
C THR A 510 50.32 25.32 2.93
N THR A 511 49.51 25.99 3.73
CA THR A 511 49.10 27.36 3.48
C THR A 511 50.40 28.13 3.36
N LYS A 512 50.58 28.90 2.28
CA LYS A 512 51.77 29.74 2.06
C LYS A 512 52.07 30.72 3.21
N ALA A 513 51.24 30.78 4.25
CA ALA A 513 51.51 31.41 5.53
C ALA A 513 52.57 30.68 6.38
N ARG A 514 52.70 29.34 6.29
CA ARG A 514 53.62 28.55 7.15
C ARG A 514 55.04 28.40 6.58
N GLU A 515 55.24 28.66 5.29
CA GLU A 515 56.59 28.78 4.70
C GLU A 515 57.24 30.15 4.99
N ALA A 516 56.43 31.18 5.29
CA ALA A 516 56.93 32.51 5.67
C ALA A 516 57.42 32.55 7.14
N GLU A 517 56.79 31.79 8.04
CA GLU A 517 57.25 31.67 9.44
C GLU A 517 58.50 30.81 9.59
N THR A 518 58.69 29.80 8.73
CA THR A 518 59.85 28.91 8.81
C THR A 518 61.15 29.56 8.29
N ARG A 519 61.06 30.67 7.53
CA ARG A 519 62.22 31.44 7.04
C ARG A 519 62.69 32.56 7.96
N GLN A 520 61.97 32.87 9.04
CA GLN A 520 62.35 33.93 10.00
C GLN A 520 62.94 33.42 11.32
N ALA A 521 63.05 32.10 11.53
CA ALA A 521 63.54 31.52 12.78
C ALA A 521 65.03 31.10 12.77
N ALA A 522 65.89 31.85 12.06
CA ALA A 522 67.34 31.62 12.05
C ALA A 522 68.13 32.90 12.38
N ALA A 523 67.96 33.43 13.60
CA ALA A 523 68.93 34.33 14.22
C ALA A 523 68.81 34.25 15.76
N PRO A 524 69.91 34.08 16.51
CA PRO A 524 69.85 33.78 17.94
C PRO A 524 69.81 35.06 18.79
N LEU A 525 68.91 35.14 19.76
CA LEU A 525 68.99 36.13 20.85
C LEU A 525 68.80 35.48 22.23
N LYS A 526 69.69 35.91 23.13
CA LYS A 526 69.96 35.40 24.46
C LYS A 526 68.83 35.76 25.45
N THR A 527 68.62 34.87 26.42
CA THR A 527 67.81 35.08 27.63
C THR A 527 68.35 36.22 28.51
N PRO A 528 67.50 36.87 29.34
CA PRO A 528 67.57 36.50 30.75
C PRO A 528 66.24 36.52 31.54
N LYS A 529 66.12 35.54 32.44
CA LYS A 529 65.48 35.57 33.76
C LYS A 529 63.98 35.94 33.87
N GLY A 530 63.20 34.94 34.29
CA GLY A 530 62.42 35.06 35.55
C GLY A 530 60.89 34.92 35.47
N LYS A 531 60.40 33.90 36.19
CA LYS A 531 59.07 33.70 36.81
C LYS A 531 57.95 33.08 35.98
N GLU A 532 57.49 31.93 36.48
CA GLU A 532 56.15 31.35 36.26
C GLU A 532 55.07 32.20 36.94
N ILE A 533 53.93 32.35 36.26
CA ILE A 533 52.64 32.68 36.90
C ILE A 533 51.57 31.77 36.28
N ILE A 534 50.93 31.00 37.15
CA ILE A 534 49.71 30.24 36.91
C ILE A 534 48.54 31.24 36.89
N THR A 535 47.73 31.22 35.84
CA THR A 535 46.41 31.86 35.86
C THR A 535 45.36 30.92 35.27
N LYS A 536 44.46 30.44 36.13
CA LYS A 536 43.18 29.82 35.75
C LYS A 536 42.24 30.89 35.20
N MET A 537 41.60 30.63 34.06
CA MET A 537 40.29 31.17 33.66
C MET A 537 39.56 30.04 32.90
N ALA A 538 38.54 29.43 33.49
CA ALA A 538 37.12 29.79 33.32
C ALA A 538 36.64 29.55 31.88
N SER A 539 36.16 28.33 31.60
CA SER A 539 35.50 27.97 30.35
C SER A 539 34.06 28.45 30.34
N GLY A 540 33.77 29.40 29.45
CA GLY A 540 32.43 29.81 29.08
C GLY A 540 31.67 28.70 28.34
N THR A 541 30.35 28.76 28.51
CA THR A 541 29.28 28.01 27.85
C THR A 541 29.45 27.87 26.34
N SER A 542 29.53 26.63 25.86
CA SER A 542 29.32 26.26 24.46
C SER A 542 27.89 25.74 24.26
N SER A 543 27.24 26.28 23.23
CA SER A 543 25.99 25.82 22.62
C SER A 543 26.04 24.34 22.21
N PRO A 544 24.89 23.65 22.07
CA PRO A 544 24.87 22.24 21.73
C PRO A 544 25.36 22.06 20.30
N SER A 545 26.49 21.38 20.16
CA SER A 545 26.87 20.73 18.90
C SER A 545 26.08 19.43 18.83
N GLU A 546 25.38 19.22 17.72
CA GLU A 546 24.83 17.92 17.35
C GLU A 546 25.98 16.91 17.32
N SER A 547 25.97 15.96 18.26
CA SER A 547 26.95 14.88 18.29
C SER A 547 26.65 13.90 17.16
N ASP A 548 27.57 13.88 16.20
CA ASP A 548 27.75 12.84 15.20
C ASP A 548 27.77 11.43 15.82
N GLY A 549 27.10 10.49 15.15
CA GLY A 549 27.75 9.22 14.76
C GLY A 549 27.82 8.10 15.79
N GLU A 550 26.68 7.60 16.25
CA GLU A 550 26.55 6.19 16.70
C GLU A 550 25.12 5.72 16.42
N GLY A 551 24.91 5.14 15.24
CA GLY A 551 23.58 4.65 14.85
C GLY A 551 23.65 3.83 13.59
N GLY A 552 24.17 2.60 13.67
CA GLY A 552 23.97 1.63 12.59
C GLY A 552 22.48 1.36 12.39
N MET A 553 22.10 0.94 11.18
CA MET A 553 20.74 0.60 10.70
C MET A 553 19.74 -0.03 11.71
N LEU A 554 20.21 -0.68 12.78
CA LEU A 554 19.37 -1.27 13.85
C LEU A 554 19.42 -0.54 15.20
N GLY A 555 19.72 0.76 15.25
CA GLY A 555 19.55 1.67 16.40
C GLY A 555 19.50 1.00 17.78
N GLY A 556 20.66 0.80 18.40
CA GLY A 556 20.80 0.10 19.70
C GLY A 556 21.32 -1.34 19.61
N TYR A 557 21.17 -1.99 18.45
CA TYR A 557 21.89 -3.24 18.12
C TYR A 557 23.15 -2.92 17.32
N GLY A 558 24.00 -2.06 17.88
CA GLY A 558 25.35 -1.87 17.36
C GLY A 558 26.07 -3.21 17.43
N TYR A 559 26.14 -3.88 16.27
CA TYR A 559 27.00 -5.02 16.02
C TYR A 559 26.85 -6.15 17.06
N PHE A 560 25.89 -7.06 16.85
CA PHE A 560 26.08 -8.41 17.37
C PHE A 560 27.41 -8.88 16.78
N ASP A 561 28.44 -8.96 17.63
CA ASP A 561 29.76 -9.45 17.29
C ASP A 561 29.63 -10.83 16.66
N VAL A 562 29.63 -10.87 15.32
CA VAL A 562 29.55 -12.10 14.52
C VAL A 562 30.76 -12.99 14.82
N GLY A 563 31.83 -12.43 15.38
CA GLY A 563 32.94 -13.18 15.96
C GLY A 563 32.52 -14.09 17.11
N SER A 564 31.59 -13.65 17.95
CA SER A 564 31.07 -14.46 19.08
C SER A 564 30.11 -15.57 18.62
N LEU A 565 29.42 -15.41 17.48
CA LEU A 565 28.56 -16.46 16.92
C LEU A 565 29.39 -17.61 16.31
N ASN A 566 30.46 -17.27 15.58
CA ASN A 566 31.39 -18.28 15.07
C ASN A 566 32.16 -18.97 16.20
N LYS A 567 32.45 -18.26 17.30
CA LYS A 567 33.08 -18.84 18.49
C LYS A 567 32.13 -19.78 19.25
N LEU A 568 30.85 -19.42 19.37
CA LEU A 568 29.81 -20.27 19.97
C LEU A 568 29.44 -21.49 19.09
N LEU A 569 29.60 -21.38 17.78
CA LEU A 569 29.40 -22.49 16.84
C LEU A 569 30.62 -23.41 16.79
N SER A 570 31.85 -22.87 16.88
CA SER A 570 33.08 -23.68 16.95
C SER A 570 33.25 -24.39 18.29
N GLU A 571 32.88 -23.75 19.41
CA GLU A 571 32.92 -24.37 20.74
C GLU A 571 31.89 -25.51 20.87
N LYS A 572 30.80 -25.48 20.09
CA LYS A 572 29.80 -26.56 20.03
C LYS A 572 30.19 -27.76 19.16
N GLU A 573 31.15 -27.61 18.26
CA GLU A 573 31.65 -28.72 17.44
C GLU A 573 32.78 -29.51 18.13
N GLU A 574 33.48 -28.92 19.11
CA GLU A 574 34.53 -29.61 19.87
C GLU A 574 34.00 -30.43 21.07
N GLU A 575 32.81 -30.14 21.60
CA GLU A 575 32.23 -30.91 22.74
C GLU A 575 31.40 -32.14 22.33
N ALA A 576 31.23 -32.43 21.05
CA ALA A 576 30.35 -33.51 20.57
C ALA A 576 31.00 -34.92 20.54
N THR A 577 32.17 -35.13 21.17
CA THR A 577 32.80 -36.47 21.26
C THR A 577 33.40 -36.78 22.63
N ALA A 578 32.59 -36.82 23.69
CA ALA A 578 32.89 -37.62 24.87
C ALA A 578 31.60 -38.01 25.60
N GLY A 579 31.23 -39.29 25.52
CA GLY A 579 30.07 -39.81 26.23
C GLY A 579 30.35 -40.02 27.72
N GLN A 580 29.39 -39.70 28.58
CA GLN A 580 29.12 -40.42 29.81
C GLN A 580 27.71 -40.12 30.36
N GLN A 581 27.03 -41.18 30.80
CA GLN A 581 25.72 -41.21 31.44
C GLN A 581 25.71 -40.38 32.75
N VAL A 582 24.55 -39.86 33.16
CA VAL A 582 23.97 -39.99 34.53
C VAL A 582 22.62 -39.23 34.68
N THR A 583 21.59 -40.02 34.96
CA THR A 583 20.33 -39.85 35.72
C THR A 583 19.48 -38.56 35.74
N THR A 584 18.19 -38.82 35.50
CA THR A 584 16.94 -38.08 35.71
C THR A 584 16.67 -37.52 37.12
N ARG A 585 16.11 -36.30 37.19
CA ARG A 585 14.77 -35.94 37.73
C ARG A 585 14.73 -34.46 38.15
N ARG A 586 13.69 -33.72 37.72
CA ARG A 586 12.92 -32.85 38.63
C ARG A 586 11.57 -32.43 38.06
N SER A 587 10.66 -32.28 39.01
CA SER A 587 9.21 -32.35 38.98
C SER A 587 8.51 -31.01 38.68
N ILE A 588 7.41 -31.10 37.92
CA ILE A 588 6.40 -30.08 37.67
C ILE A 588 5.47 -29.93 38.88
N GLY A 589 5.09 -28.70 39.21
CA GLY A 589 3.91 -28.38 40.02
C GLY A 589 4.16 -27.80 41.41
N ARG A 590 3.98 -26.47 41.55
CA ARG A 590 3.56 -25.87 42.83
C ARG A 590 2.48 -24.81 42.59
N LYS A 591 1.38 -24.98 43.31
CA LYS A 591 0.26 -24.02 43.47
C LYS A 591 0.75 -22.75 44.16
N LEU A 592 0.25 -21.61 43.71
CA LEU A 592 0.42 -20.30 44.36
C LEU A 592 -0.52 -20.17 45.57
N PRO A 593 -0.13 -19.46 46.65
CA PRO A 593 -0.99 -19.25 47.83
C PRO A 593 -2.05 -18.16 47.62
N LEU A 594 -3.23 -18.38 48.20
CA LEU A 594 -4.39 -17.47 48.28
C LEU A 594 -4.15 -16.27 49.22
N ALA A 595 -3.18 -15.42 48.91
CA ALA A 595 -3.01 -14.13 49.58
C ALA A 595 -2.92 -12.94 48.62
N ASP A 596 -2.96 -13.17 47.31
CA ASP A 596 -2.98 -12.13 46.28
C ASP A 596 -4.16 -12.36 45.30
N TYR A 597 -5.38 -12.45 45.85
CA TYR A 597 -6.62 -12.26 45.08
C TYR A 597 -7.13 -10.83 45.28
#